data_AF-A0A558D7M5-F1
#
_entry.id   AF-A0A558D7M5-F1
#
_cell.length_a   1.000
_cell.length_b   1.000
_cell.length_c   1.000
_cell.angle_alpha   90.00
_cell.angle_beta   90.00
_cell.angle_gamma   90.00
#
_symmetry.space_group_name_H-M   'P 1'
#
loop_
_entity.id
_entity.type
_entity.pdbx_description
1 polymer ?
#
loop_
_entity_poly.entity_id
_entity_poly.type
_entity_poly.pdbx_seq_one_letter_code
_entity_poly.pdbx_strand_id
1 'polypeptide(L)'
;MPISELGQRFRALPRDQALNVASSAGERSVKATCFQMFPGYEKVANMEDGVTEWGRKGFPGAGRCVIAGQQFGLLRSVVTFRKMLLN
;
A
#
# COMPACT_ATOMS: atom_id res chain seq x y z
N MET A 1 -7.61 -7.36 3.74
CA MET A 1 -7.45 -8.53 4.63
C MET A 1 -7.31 -8.03 6.07
N PRO A 2 -8.10 -8.53 7.04
CA PRO A 2 -7.94 -8.17 8.45
C PRO A 2 -6.59 -8.64 9.02
N ILE A 3 -6.06 -7.92 10.01
CA ILE A 3 -4.76 -8.25 10.63
C ILE A 3 -4.79 -9.59 11.38
N SER A 4 -5.92 -9.97 11.96
CA SER A 4 -6.14 -11.25 12.66
C SER A 4 -5.99 -12.46 11.72
N GLU A 5 -6.31 -12.28 10.43
CA GLU A 5 -6.23 -13.34 9.43
C GLU A 5 -4.88 -13.36 8.69
N LEU A 6 -4.12 -12.27 8.76
CA LEU A 6 -2.89 -12.10 8.00
C LEU A 6 -1.86 -13.20 8.30
N GLY A 7 -1.72 -13.59 9.57
CA GLY A 7 -0.77 -14.62 9.99
C GLY A 7 -1.02 -15.99 9.32
N GLN A 8 -2.28 -16.31 9.02
CA GLN A 8 -2.64 -17.57 8.37
C GLN A 8 -2.64 -17.46 6.84
N ARG A 9 -2.97 -16.27 6.32
CA ARG A 9 -3.29 -16.07 4.90
C ARG A 9 -2.23 -15.32 4.10
N PHE A 10 -1.15 -14.84 4.71
CA PHE A 10 -0.14 -14.02 4.01
C PHE A 10 0.45 -14.72 2.78
N ARG A 11 0.54 -16.06 2.78
CA ARG A 11 1.06 -16.83 1.63
C ARG A 11 0.23 -16.69 0.36
N ALA A 12 -1.03 -16.26 0.46
CA ALA A 12 -1.88 -15.99 -0.70
C ALA A 12 -1.56 -14.64 -1.38
N LEU A 13 -0.74 -13.79 -0.76
CA LEU A 13 -0.36 -12.50 -1.31
C LEU A 13 0.75 -12.67 -2.35
N PRO A 14 0.67 -11.97 -3.50
CA PRO A 14 1.68 -12.06 -4.56
C PRO A 14 3.04 -11.58 -4.04
N ARG A 15 4.10 -12.31 -4.37
CA ARG A 15 5.48 -12.02 -3.92
C ARG A 15 6.29 -11.24 -4.95
N ASP A 16 5.91 -11.33 -6.21
CA ASP A 16 6.57 -10.73 -7.36
C ASP A 16 6.13 -9.28 -7.62
N GLN A 17 5.04 -8.85 -6.98
CA GLN A 17 4.41 -7.55 -7.15
C GLN A 17 4.62 -6.64 -5.93
N ALA A 18 4.51 -5.33 -6.15
CA ALA A 18 4.52 -4.36 -5.06
C ALA A 18 3.22 -4.42 -4.26
N LEU A 19 3.33 -4.53 -2.93
CA LEU A 19 2.22 -4.52 -2.00
C LEU A 19 2.18 -3.20 -1.24
N ASN A 20 1.07 -2.47 -1.36
CA ASN A 20 0.77 -1.33 -0.49
C ASN A 20 -0.20 -1.79 0.60
N VAL A 21 0.23 -1.68 1.85
CA VAL A 21 -0.55 -2.07 3.02
C VAL A 21 -1.12 -0.82 3.66
N ALA A 22 -2.44 -0.79 3.84
CA ALA A 22 -3.14 0.34 4.44
C ALA A 22 -4.09 -0.12 5.54
N SER A 23 -4.23 0.74 6.55
CA SER A 23 -5.26 0.64 7.59
C SER A 23 -5.99 1.98 7.70
N SER A 24 -6.94 2.12 8.63
CA SER A 24 -7.68 3.38 8.79
C SER A 24 -6.77 4.58 9.04
N ALA A 25 -5.83 4.44 9.98
CA ALA A 25 -4.94 5.50 10.47
C ALA A 25 -3.45 5.09 10.44
N GLY A 26 -3.09 4.07 9.65
CA GLY A 26 -1.70 3.66 9.46
C GLY A 26 -1.11 2.71 10.52
N GLU A 27 -1.50 2.81 11.78
CA GLU A 27 -0.87 2.07 12.89
C GLU A 27 -0.84 0.54 12.70
N ARG A 28 -1.94 -0.03 12.18
CA ARG A 28 -2.06 -1.48 11.97
C ARG A 28 -1.31 -1.93 10.73
N SER A 29 -1.21 -1.07 9.71
CA SER A 29 -0.51 -1.38 8.47
C SER A 29 1.01 -1.34 8.63
N VAL A 30 1.55 -0.59 9.60
CA VAL A 30 2.97 -0.69 10.01
C VAL A 30 3.29 -2.12 10.45
N LYS A 31 2.52 -2.65 11.42
CA LYS A 31 2.72 -4.02 11.94
C LYS A 31 2.58 -5.08 10.85
N ALA A 32 1.56 -4.94 10.00
CA ALA A 32 1.35 -5.85 8.89
C ALA A 32 2.48 -5.79 7.85
N THR A 33 3.05 -4.62 7.59
CA THR A 33 4.19 -4.45 6.67
C THR A 33 5.44 -5.14 7.22
N CYS A 34 5.78 -4.90 8.49
CA CYS A 34 6.90 -5.59 9.15
C CYS A 34 6.71 -7.11 9.15
N PHE A 35 5.48 -7.58 9.39
CA PHE A 35 5.15 -9.01 9.35
C PHE A 35 5.42 -9.65 7.99
N GLN A 36 5.20 -8.92 6.88
CA GLN A 36 5.42 -9.43 5.53
C GLN A 36 6.89 -9.39 5.10
N MET A 37 7.67 -8.43 5.61
CA MET A 37 9.12 -8.37 5.33
C MET A 37 9.87 -9.58 5.91
N PHE A 38 9.47 -10.07 7.09
CA PHE A 38 10.11 -11.22 7.74
C PHE A 38 10.15 -12.51 6.89
N PRO A 39 9.06 -12.97 6.25
CA PRO A 39 9.07 -14.12 5.34
C PRO A 39 9.63 -13.82 3.94
N GLY A 40 10.26 -12.65 3.73
CA GLY A 40 10.99 -12.33 2.50
C GLY A 40 10.19 -11.57 1.45
N TYR A 41 9.13 -10.85 1.81
CA TYR A 41 8.52 -9.91 0.86
C TYR A 41 9.39 -8.65 0.76
N GLU A 42 10.00 -8.43 -0.40
CA GLU A 42 10.94 -7.33 -0.63
C GLU A 42 10.25 -6.03 -1.09
N LYS A 43 9.08 -6.16 -1.73
CA LYS A 43 8.34 -5.03 -2.32
C LYS A 43 7.09 -4.70 -1.52
N VAL A 44 7.24 -4.35 -0.24
CA VAL A 44 6.12 -3.99 0.63
C VAL A 44 6.30 -2.57 1.16
N ALA A 45 5.26 -1.75 1.02
CA ALA A 45 5.20 -0.40 1.55
C ALA A 45 3.98 -0.20 2.44
N ASN A 46 4.12 0.67 3.43
CA ASN A 46 3.05 1.08 4.34
C ASN A 46 2.51 2.46 3.91
N MET A 47 1.19 2.62 3.99
CA MET A 47 0.56 3.93 3.89
C MET A 47 0.47 4.58 5.28
N GLU A 48 1.44 5.46 5.58
CA GLU A 48 1.75 6.00 6.91
C GLU A 48 0.54 6.59 7.66
N ASP A 49 -0.26 7.41 7.00
CA ASP A 49 -1.41 8.07 7.63
C ASP A 49 -2.74 7.31 7.44
N GLY A 50 -2.70 6.16 6.76
CA GLY A 50 -3.87 5.36 6.46
C GLY A 50 -4.89 6.02 5.51
N VAL A 51 -6.00 5.30 5.28
CA VAL A 51 -7.03 5.69 4.30
C VAL A 51 -7.83 6.92 4.71
N THR A 52 -7.87 7.25 6.01
CA THR A 52 -8.55 8.46 6.48
C THR A 52 -7.88 9.72 5.93
N GLU A 53 -6.56 9.80 6.03
CA GLU A 53 -5.82 10.95 5.51
C GLU A 53 -5.78 10.97 3.99
N TRP A 54 -5.76 9.80 3.34
CA TRP A 54 -5.93 9.68 1.89
C TRP A 54 -7.24 10.35 1.43
N GLY A 55 -8.35 10.08 2.12
CA GLY A 55 -9.64 10.72 1.87
C GLY A 55 -9.61 12.22 2.18
N ARG A 56 -8.98 12.64 3.29
CA ARG A 56 -8.84 14.06 3.66
C ARG A 56 -8.07 14.86 2.61
N LYS A 57 -7.07 14.25 1.98
CA LYS A 57 -6.30 14.82 0.86
C LYS A 57 -7.09 14.87 -0.45
N GLY A 58 -8.32 14.34 -0.48
CA GLY A 58 -9.19 14.35 -1.66
C GLY A 58 -8.79 13.32 -2.72
N PHE A 59 -7.94 12.34 -2.38
CA PHE A 59 -7.59 11.30 -3.33
C PHE A 59 -8.78 10.36 -3.57
N PRO A 60 -8.87 9.75 -4.77
CA PRO A 60 -9.97 8.85 -5.09
C PRO A 60 -10.07 7.70 -4.08
N GLY A 61 -11.22 7.57 -3.45
CA GLY A 61 -11.62 6.36 -2.73
C GLY A 61 -12.12 5.30 -3.70
N ALA A 62 -12.38 4.09 -3.20
CA ALA A 62 -12.96 3.03 -4.02
C ALA A 62 -14.31 3.49 -4.61
N GLY A 63 -14.30 3.79 -5.90
CA GLY A 63 -15.45 4.02 -6.76
C GLY A 63 -15.18 3.32 -8.08
N ARG A 64 -16.22 2.82 -8.76
CA ARG A 64 -16.07 2.34 -10.14
C ARG A 64 -15.73 3.55 -11.00
N CYS A 65 -14.47 3.66 -11.38
CA CYS A 65 -14.08 4.52 -12.48
C CYS A 65 -14.58 3.86 -13.77
N VAL A 66 -15.76 4.26 -14.24
CA VAL A 66 -16.17 4.02 -15.64
C VAL A 66 -15.44 5.07 -16.47
N ILE A 67 -14.33 4.67 -17.09
CA ILE A 67 -13.70 5.48 -18.12
C ILE A 67 -14.61 5.38 -19.36
N ALA A 68 -15.53 6.34 -19.52
CA ALA A 68 -16.02 6.65 -20.86
C ALA A 68 -14.81 7.22 -21.62
N GLY A 69 -14.41 6.53 -22.67
CA GLY A 69 -13.06 6.58 -23.24
C GLY A 69 -12.42 7.97 -23.30
N GLN A 70 -11.26 8.10 -22.64
CA GLN A 70 -10.16 8.89 -23.18
C GLN A 70 -8.82 8.30 -22.73
N GLN A 71 -7.97 8.13 -23.72
CA GLN A 71 -6.59 7.71 -23.62
C GLN A 71 -5.74 8.87 -23.09
N PHE A 72 -5.14 8.68 -21.91
CA PHE A 72 -3.99 9.48 -21.43
C PHE A 72 -2.94 8.44 -21.06
N GLY A 73 -1.86 8.27 -21.82
CA GLY A 73 -0.77 9.24 -21.94
C GLY A 73 0.28 8.88 -20.88
N LEU A 74 1.38 8.26 -21.30
CA LEU A 74 2.48 7.77 -20.46
C LEU A 74 2.89 8.77 -19.37
N LEU A 75 2.78 8.38 -18.09
CA LEU A 75 3.65 8.89 -17.03
C LEU A 75 4.09 7.73 -16.13
N ARG A 76 5.34 7.28 -16.35
CA ARG A 76 6.08 6.48 -15.38
C ARG A 76 6.37 7.35 -14.16
N SER A 77 5.70 7.10 -13.03
CA SER A 77 6.19 7.59 -11.74
C SER A 77 7.00 6.49 -11.06
N VAL A 78 8.31 6.55 -11.29
CA VAL A 78 9.32 6.01 -10.37
C VAL A 78 9.21 6.86 -9.10
N VAL A 79 8.74 6.28 -8.00
CA VAL A 79 8.81 6.93 -6.69
C VAL A 79 10.06 6.45 -5.97
N THR A 80 11.08 7.29 -6.06
CA THR A 80 12.33 7.23 -5.29
C THR A 80 12.02 7.53 -3.82
N PHE A 81 12.33 6.60 -2.92
CA PHE A 81 12.46 6.90 -1.48
C PHE A 81 13.90 6.59 -1.03
N ARG A 82 14.76 7.61 -1.10
CA ARG A 82 16.09 7.62 -0.51
C ARG A 82 16.29 8.92 0.27
N LYS A 83 15.70 9.02 1.47
CA LYS A 83 16.22 9.83 2.59
C LYS A 83 15.39 9.59 3.86
N MET A 84 15.78 8.62 4.68
CA MET A 84 15.52 8.62 6.12
C MET A 84 16.24 7.43 6.77
N LEU A 85 17.57 7.53 6.80
CA LEU A 85 18.40 6.97 7.85
C LEU A 85 19.39 8.09 8.19
N LEU A 86 19.63 8.30 9.48
CA LEU A 86 20.29 9.47 10.12
C LEU A 86 19.32 10.59 10.51
N ASN A 87 18.58 10.40 11.60
CA ASN A 87 18.99 10.90 12.91
C ASN A 87 18.22 10.17 14.02
#